data_AF-A0A6G2QYG7-F1
#
_entry.id   AF-A0A6G2QYG7-F1
#
_cell.length_a   1.000
_cell.length_b   1.000
_cell.length_c   1.000
_cell.angle_alpha   90.00
_cell.angle_beta   90.00
_cell.angle_gamma   90.00
#
_symmetry.space_group_name_H-M   'P 1'
#
loop_
_entity.id
_entity.type
_entity.pdbx_description
1 polymer ?
#
loop_
_entity_poly.entity_id
_entity_poly.type
_entity_poly.pdbx_seq_one_letter_code
_entity_poly.pdbx_strand_id
1 'polypeptide(L)' 'MRVYVPLTLPGLAEAHKTGELGGGSFLAYAVTPALREWYLSDDIEELEYAALNRAALASLRLLAADPSAPRRRVVV' A
#
# COMPACT_ATOMS: atom_id res chain seq x y z
N MET A 1 -5.87 -6.96 12.14
CA MET A 1 -4.68 -6.20 11.71
C MET A 1 -4.47 -6.45 10.22
N ARG A 2 -4.80 -5.46 9.40
CA ARG A 2 -4.59 -5.48 7.95
C ARG A 2 -3.23 -4.88 7.57
N VAL A 3 -2.65 -5.37 6.49
CA VAL A 3 -1.44 -4.82 5.87
C VAL A 3 -1.84 -4.38 4.47
N TYR A 4 -1.50 -3.14 4.13
CA TYR A 4 -1.82 -2.49 2.86
C TYR A 4 -0.56 -2.38 2.01
N VAL A 5 -0.58 -3.00 0.85
CA VAL A 5 0.59 -3.05 -0.04
C VAL A 5 0.36 -2.17 -1.26
N PRO A 6 1.18 -1.12 -1.47
CA PRO A 6 1.10 -0.29 -2.66
C PRO A 6 1.55 -1.08 -3.88
N LEU A 7 0.72 -1.08 -4.94
CA LEU A 7 1.04 -1.73 -6.20
C LEU A 7 0.63 -0.87 -7.39
N THR A 8 1.10 -1.28 -8.56
CA THR A 8 0.57 -0.90 -9.87
C THR A 8 -0.29 -2.04 -10.42
N LEU A 9 -1.11 -1.78 -11.44
CA LEU A 9 -1.90 -2.84 -12.06
C LEU A 9 -1.04 -3.98 -12.66
N PRO A 10 0.09 -3.71 -13.34
CA PRO A 10 1.03 -4.77 -13.73
C PRO A 10 1.63 -5.50 -12.53
N GLY A 11 1.98 -4.78 -11.45
CA GLY A 11 2.50 -5.39 -10.23
C GLY A 11 1.51 -6.36 -9.58
N LEU A 12 0.22 -6.01 -9.56
CA LEU A 12 -0.84 -6.90 -9.09
C LEU A 12 -1.00 -8.13 -9.99
N ALA A 13 -0.91 -7.96 -11.32
CA ALA A 13 -0.99 -9.08 -12.25
C ALA A 13 0.15 -10.08 -12.05
N GLU A 14 1.37 -9.59 -11.83
CA GLU A 14 2.52 -10.45 -11.53
C GLU A 14 2.39 -11.14 -10.18
N ALA A 15 1.92 -10.43 -9.15
CA ALA A 15 1.67 -11.02 -7.83
C ALA A 15 0.60 -12.12 -7.88
N HIS A 16 -0.47 -11.91 -8.66
CA HIS A 16 -1.48 -12.94 -8.87
C HIS A 16 -0.92 -14.17 -9.60
N LYS A 17 -0.03 -13.96 -10.58
CA LYS A 17 0.59 -15.04 -11.36
C LYS A 17 1.57 -15.86 -10.53
N THR A 18 2.37 -15.21 -9.69
CA THR A 18 3.45 -15.83 -8.91
C THR A 18 2.99 -16.30 -7.53
N GLY A 19 1.91 -15.73 -7.00
CA GLY A 19 1.49 -15.90 -5.61
C GLY A 19 2.33 -15.09 -4.62
N GLU A 20 3.23 -14.23 -5.09
CA GLU A 20 4.18 -13.50 -4.25
C GLU A 20 4.08 -11.99 -4.47
N LEU A 21 4.12 -11.22 -3.38
CA LEU A 21 4.12 -9.76 -3.44
C LEU A 21 5.55 -9.24 -3.55
N GLY A 22 6.00 -9.02 -4.79
CA GLY A 22 7.34 -8.51 -5.10
C GLY A 22 8.43 -9.58 -4.94
N GLY A 23 9.42 -9.60 -5.83
CA GLY A 23 10.51 -10.58 -5.81
C GLY A 23 11.59 -10.34 -4.73
N GLY A 24 11.24 -9.74 -3.58
CA GLY A 24 12.17 -9.33 -2.53
C GLY A 24 11.56 -8.44 -1.45
N SER A 25 12.37 -7.62 -0.79
CA SER A 25 11.87 -6.66 0.20
C SER A 25 11.00 -5.59 -0.47
N PHE A 26 9.81 -5.35 0.08
CA PHE A 26 8.86 -4.36 -0.41
C PHE A 26 8.31 -3.50 0.72
N LEU A 27 7.80 -2.32 0.35
CA LEU A 27 7.20 -1.38 1.28
C LEU A 27 5.74 -1.75 1.54
N ALA A 28 5.33 -1.83 2.79
CA ALA A 28 3.94 -2.07 3.19
C ALA A 28 3.54 -1.14 4.33
N TYR A 29 2.23 -0.95 4.49
CA TYR A 29 1.66 -0.03 5.47
C TYR A 29 0.67 -0.76 6.36
N ALA A 30 0.70 -0.47 7.65
CA ALA A 30 -0.23 -1.02 8.62
C ALA A 30 -0.40 -0.02 9.76
N VAL A 31 -1.32 -0.33 10.68
CA VAL A 31 -1.42 0.41 11.93
C VAL A 31 -0.22 0.09 12.82
N THR A 32 0.75 1.01 12.90
CA THR A 32 1.93 0.89 13.76
C THR A 32 1.72 1.62 15.09
N PRO A 33 2.51 1.31 16.14
CA PRO A 33 2.49 2.09 17.38
C PRO A 33 2.72 3.60 17.12
N ALA A 34 3.70 3.94 16.29
CA ALA A 34 3.96 5.32 15.90
C ALA A 34 2.78 5.98 15.16
N LEU A 35 2.00 5.23 14.37
CA LEU A 35 0.79 5.78 13.75
C LEU A 35 -0.27 6.10 14.81
N ARG A 36 -0.49 5.20 15.79
CA ARG A 36 -1.46 5.41 16.87
C ARG A 36 -1.14 6.65 17.69
N GLU A 37 0.12 6.78 18.10
CA GLU A 37 0.61 7.91 18.87
C GLU A 37 0.49 9.24 18.13
N TRP A 38 0.68 9.25 16.81
CA TRP A 38 0.61 10.47 16.00
C TRP A 38 -0.80 10.87 15.61
N TYR A 39 -1.66 9.90 15.26
CA TYR A 39 -3.03 10.19 14.78
C TYR A 39 -4.00 10.51 15.92
N LEU A 40 -3.64 10.17 17.18
CA LEU A 40 -4.41 10.46 18.40
C LEU A 40 -5.88 9.97 18.33
N SER A 41 -6.13 8.91 17.56
CA SER A 41 -7.42 8.23 17.47
C SER A 41 -7.29 6.84 18.09
N ASP A 42 -8.26 6.49 18.94
CA ASP A 42 -8.40 5.15 19.49
C ASP A 42 -9.28 4.25 18.60
N ASP A 43 -9.89 4.82 17.55
CA ASP A 43 -10.67 4.04 16.58
C ASP A 43 -9.75 3.33 15.59
N ILE A 44 -9.79 2.00 15.64
CA ILE A 44 -8.98 1.15 14.76
C ILE A 44 -9.35 1.30 13.29
N GLU A 45 -10.62 1.56 12.96
CA GLU A 45 -11.06 1.70 11.57
C GLU A 45 -10.48 2.98 10.96
N GLU A 46 -10.46 4.09 11.72
CA GLU A 46 -9.83 5.34 11.30
C GLU A 46 -8.33 5.18 11.08
N LEU A 47 -7.65 4.47 11.99
CA LEU A 47 -6.22 4.17 11.86
C LEU A 47 -5.92 3.27 10.66
N GLU A 48 -6.76 2.26 10.41
CA GLU A 48 -6.67 1.41 9.23
C GLU A 48 -6.89 2.20 7.94
N TYR A 49 -7.83 3.15 7.93
CA TYR A 49 -8.04 4.07 6.81
C TYR A 49 -6.84 5.00 6.59
N ALA A 50 -6.21 5.50 7.66
CA ALA A 50 -4.99 6.29 7.57
C ALA A 50 -3.82 5.47 6.98
N ALA A 51 -3.65 4.21 7.39
CA ALA A 51 -2.64 3.32 6.83
C ALA A 51 -2.90 3.02 5.34
N LEU A 52 -4.15 2.72 4.98
CA LEU A 52 -4.60 2.52 3.61
C LEU A 52 -4.27 3.74 2.74
N ASN A 53 -4.61 4.96 3.19
CA ASN A 53 -4.32 6.18 2.44
C ASN A 53 -2.82 6.41 2.21
N ARG A 54 -1.98 6.08 3.20
CA ARG A 54 -0.51 6.17 3.05
C ARG A 54 0.02 5.17 2.01
N ALA A 55 -0.47 3.93 2.02
CA ALA A 55 -0.17 2.98 0.95
C ALA A 55 -0.62 3.52 -0.40
N ALA A 56 -1.82 4.08 -0.43
CA ALA A 56 -2.41 4.59 -1.65
C ALA A 56 -1.64 5.80 -2.23
N LEU A 57 -1.02 6.63 -1.39
CA LEU A 57 -0.07 7.66 -1.84
C LEU A 57 1.23 7.06 -2.37
N ALA A 58 1.72 5.97 -1.78
CA ALA A 58 2.90 5.28 -2.25
C ALA A 58 2.70 4.63 -3.63
N SER A 59 1.51 4.09 -3.91
CA SER A 59 1.17 3.59 -5.25
C SER A 59 1.28 4.67 -6.33
N LEU A 60 0.97 5.93 -6.00
CA LEU A 60 1.16 7.04 -6.95
C LEU A 60 2.63 7.29 -7.25
N ARG A 61 3.53 7.09 -6.27
CA ARG A 61 4.98 7.17 -6.51
C ARG A 61 5.47 6.04 -7.42
N LEU A 62 4.92 4.84 -7.27
CA LEU A 62 5.21 3.72 -8.18
C LEU A 62 4.78 4.04 -9.61
N LEU A 63 3.56 4.59 -9.79
CA LEU A 63 3.08 5.03 -11.11
C LEU A 63 3.90 6.18 -11.69
N ALA A 64 4.39 7.09 -10.85
CA ALA A 64 5.26 8.18 -11.32
C ALA A 64 6.62 7.67 -11.79
N ALA A 65 7.12 6.57 -11.21
CA ALA A 65 8.39 5.95 -11.59
C ALA A 65 8.29 5.09 -12.87
N ASP A 66 7.08 4.63 -13.23
CA ASP A 66 6.83 3.85 -14.45
C ASP A 66 5.81 4.54 -15.36
N PRO A 67 6.27 5.34 -16.34
CA PRO A 67 5.40 6.02 -17.29
C PRO A 67 4.58 5.10 -18.19
N SER A 68 4.96 3.83 -18.31
CA SER A 68 4.25 2.85 -19.14
C SER A 68 3.07 2.20 -18.41
N ALA A 69 3.06 2.25 -17.08
CA ALA A 69 1.97 1.70 -16.29
C ALA A 69 0.66 2.47 -16.53
N PRO A 70 -0.49 1.76 -16.63
CA PRO A 70 -1.79 2.42 -16.62
C PRO A 70 -1.92 3.30 -15.38
N ARG A 71 -2.45 4.53 -15.54
CA ARG A 71 -2.65 5.49 -14.44
C ARG A 71 -3.80 5.10 -13.51
N ARG A 72 -3.72 3.90 -12.95
CA ARG A 72 -4.65 3.30 -11.99
C ARG A 72 -3.84 2.85 -10.78
N ARG A 73 -4.10 3.50 -9.66
CA ARG A 73 -3.55 3.13 -8.36
C ARG A 73 -4.16 1.82 -7.89
N VAL A 74 -3.32 0.95 -7.31
CA VAL A 74 -3.75 -0.28 -6.65
C VAL A 74 -3.19 -0.31 -5.23
N VAL A 75 -4.02 -0.77 -4.30
CA VAL A 75 -3.61 -1.19 -2.96
C VAL A 75 -4.33 -2.50 -2.68
N VAL A 76 -3.59 -3.48 -2.14
CA VAL A 76 -4.12 -4.78 -1.71
C VAL A 76 -3.92 -4.97 -0.22
#